data_AF-A0A7S3PZW3-F1
#
_entry.id   AF-A0A7S3PZW3-F1
#
_cell.length_a   1.000
_cell.length_b   1.000
_cell.length_c   1.000
_cell.angle_alpha   90.00
_cell.angle_beta   90.00
_cell.angle_gamma   90.00
#
_symmetry.space_group_name_H-M   'P 1'
#
loop_
_entity.id
_entity.type
_entity.pdbx_description
1 polymer ?
#
loop_
_entity_poly.entity_id
_entity_poly.type
_entity_poly.pdbx_seq_one_letter_code
_entity_poly.pdbx_strand_id
1 'polypeptide(L)'
;MSESKETKPETQTGSTSALPATDSHIQLYSKFYTQACLIPKDVKEAPEEMKKRDQRILITLETITKLIFGSDGKKKARVVLYAGGALELIVALVKRSGVLNVKNIDNNGSDQAEMSKKIILSALKSIKTCVLRNPAGRARCRSSGALGMISNVFELCMMEQHATIVEEAFTTLAAMSLGDDLNALEASTEMKPFIKASKEVFPNASQMHQKTLYLDTLFAAIEKEQASFIKYLKSDNSMAAFFKNIIEAEKNKMTALHHVEDKKFSAALQHFNHSIKLVAPFLDKTKLLDDIVMDIRSNRASANSEVGNSKMCLEDTNILLNVDGIDKRELLKIHGKALIDLGRIEEGKETLAKLRIMSPDDNEVMDILNGLKL
;
A
#
# COMPACT_ATOMS: atom_id res chain seq x y z
N MET A 1 -72.92 -31.26 -6.70
CA MET A 1 -71.67 -31.83 -7.25
C MET A 1 -71.03 -30.73 -8.09
N SER A 2 -69.85 -30.18 -7.83
CA SER A 2 -68.83 -30.37 -6.79
C SER A 2 -67.93 -29.14 -6.92
N GLU A 3 -67.56 -28.51 -5.81
CA GLU A 3 -66.55 -27.45 -5.76
C GLU A 3 -65.16 -27.99 -6.17
N SER A 4 -64.33 -27.15 -6.79
CA SER A 4 -62.89 -27.16 -6.51
C SER A 4 -62.28 -25.78 -6.77
N LYS A 5 -61.58 -25.31 -5.74
CA LYS A 5 -60.97 -24.00 -5.56
C LYS A 5 -59.60 -23.91 -6.22
N GLU A 6 -59.26 -22.68 -6.61
CA GLU A 6 -57.91 -22.21 -6.91
C GLU A 6 -56.92 -22.51 -5.78
N THR A 7 -55.71 -22.91 -6.13
CA THR A 7 -54.50 -22.73 -5.31
C THR A 7 -53.33 -22.39 -6.23
N LYS A 8 -52.79 -21.17 -6.05
CA LYS A 8 -51.48 -20.77 -6.56
C LYS A 8 -50.39 -21.45 -5.69
N PRO A 9 -49.26 -21.91 -6.25
CA PRO A 9 -48.13 -22.32 -5.45
C PRO A 9 -47.27 -21.12 -5.05
N GLU A 10 -46.82 -21.19 -3.80
CA GLU A 10 -46.01 -20.22 -3.08
C GLU A 10 -44.59 -20.07 -3.64
N THR A 11 -44.10 -18.85 -3.47
CA THR A 11 -42.71 -18.40 -3.43
C THR A 11 -41.82 -19.32 -2.57
N GLN A 12 -40.69 -19.77 -3.12
CA GLN A 12 -39.51 -20.10 -2.32
C GLN A 12 -38.37 -19.13 -2.64
N THR A 13 -38.14 -18.27 -1.66
CA THR A 13 -36.95 -17.46 -1.46
C THR A 13 -35.72 -18.36 -1.31
N GLY A 14 -34.82 -18.30 -2.30
CA GLY A 14 -33.48 -18.85 -2.21
C GLY A 14 -32.46 -17.73 -2.32
N SER A 15 -32.08 -17.15 -1.17
CA SER A 15 -30.92 -16.24 -1.11
C SER A 15 -29.68 -17.03 -1.50
N THR A 16 -29.09 -16.72 -2.65
CA THR A 16 -27.74 -17.17 -2.97
C THR A 16 -26.81 -16.00 -2.72
N SER A 17 -26.25 -15.99 -1.52
CA SER A 17 -25.10 -15.16 -1.17
C SER A 17 -23.95 -15.51 -2.11
N ALA A 18 -23.62 -14.59 -3.01
CA ALA A 18 -22.42 -14.68 -3.83
C ALA A 18 -21.18 -14.31 -2.98
N LEU A 19 -20.76 -15.21 -2.09
CA LEU A 19 -19.49 -15.16 -1.37
C LEU A 19 -19.00 -16.59 -1.12
N PRO A 20 -18.17 -17.16 -2.03
CA PRO A 20 -17.08 -18.00 -1.52
C PRO A 20 -15.75 -17.98 -2.32
N ALA A 21 -15.66 -17.32 -3.48
CA ALA A 21 -14.44 -17.43 -4.30
C ALA A 21 -13.28 -16.54 -3.81
N THR A 22 -13.58 -15.37 -3.24
CA THR A 22 -12.58 -14.35 -2.85
C THR A 22 -11.80 -14.66 -1.58
N ASP A 23 -12.42 -15.38 -0.63
CA ASP A 23 -11.78 -15.72 0.64
C ASP A 23 -10.72 -16.81 0.47
N SER A 24 -10.86 -17.68 -0.54
CA SER A 24 -9.88 -18.73 -0.84
C SER A 24 -8.49 -18.18 -1.20
N HIS A 25 -8.43 -17.06 -1.92
CA HIS A 25 -7.17 -16.52 -2.45
C HIS A 25 -6.34 -15.80 -1.39
N ILE A 26 -6.99 -15.11 -0.44
CA ILE A 26 -6.31 -14.45 0.69
C ILE A 26 -5.87 -15.48 1.71
N GLN A 27 -6.70 -16.50 1.99
CA GLN A 27 -6.31 -17.61 2.84
C GLN A 27 -5.11 -18.37 2.26
N LEU A 28 -5.08 -18.56 0.93
CA LEU A 28 -3.94 -19.14 0.24
C LEU A 28 -2.67 -18.29 0.42
N TYR A 29 -2.79 -16.97 0.22
CA TYR A 29 -1.67 -16.05 0.44
C TYR A 29 -1.21 -16.02 1.90
N SER A 30 -2.12 -16.03 2.86
CA SER A 30 -1.82 -16.07 4.30
C SER A 30 -1.03 -17.32 4.70
N LYS A 31 -1.47 -18.50 4.24
CA LYS A 31 -0.77 -19.78 4.45
C LYS A 31 0.63 -19.71 3.84
N PHE A 32 0.74 -19.24 2.60
CA PHE A 32 2.01 -19.07 1.91
C PHE A 32 2.94 -18.07 2.62
N TYR A 33 2.43 -16.91 3.02
CA TYR A 33 3.18 -15.86 3.70
C TYR A 33 3.80 -16.38 5.00
N THR A 34 3.00 -17.11 5.79
CA THR A 34 3.46 -17.75 7.02
C THR A 34 4.59 -18.74 6.73
N GLN A 35 4.45 -19.58 5.70
CA GLN A 35 5.51 -20.51 5.29
C GLN A 35 6.77 -19.82 4.80
N ALA A 36 6.64 -18.72 4.04
CA ALA A 36 7.77 -17.93 3.57
C ALA A 36 8.54 -17.26 4.73
N CYS A 37 7.84 -16.90 5.81
CA CYS A 37 8.48 -16.38 7.03
C CYS A 37 9.27 -17.44 7.81
N LEU A 38 9.01 -18.74 7.60
CA LEU A 38 9.70 -19.85 8.28
C LEU A 38 11.08 -20.17 7.68
N ILE A 39 11.49 -19.52 6.60
CA ILE A 39 12.86 -19.68 6.11
C ILE A 39 13.78 -19.22 7.30
N PRO A 40 14.82 -19.96 7.74
CA PRO A 40 15.58 -19.68 8.99
C PRO A 40 16.47 -18.42 9.02
N LYS A 41 16.23 -17.47 9.94
CA LYS A 41 16.82 -16.11 9.88
C LYS A 41 18.35 -16.02 10.07
N ASP A 42 18.97 -16.88 10.88
CA ASP A 42 20.38 -16.71 11.28
C ASP A 42 21.07 -18.07 11.48
N VAL A 43 21.57 -18.66 10.40
CA VAL A 43 22.45 -19.82 10.49
C VAL A 43 23.67 -19.53 9.62
N LYS A 44 24.88 -19.75 10.16
CA LYS A 44 26.07 -19.92 9.33
C LYS A 44 25.87 -21.22 8.55
N GLU A 45 25.23 -21.09 7.40
CA GLU A 45 24.83 -22.20 6.56
C GLU A 45 26.05 -22.73 5.80
N ALA A 46 26.15 -24.05 5.70
CA ALA A 46 27.09 -24.67 4.78
C ALA A 46 26.72 -24.28 3.32
N PRO A 47 27.67 -24.29 2.35
CA PRO A 47 27.40 -23.88 0.97
C PRO A 47 26.19 -24.60 0.31
N GLU A 48 25.97 -25.88 0.62
CA GLU A 48 24.81 -26.63 0.13
C GLU A 48 23.48 -26.14 0.72
N GLU A 49 23.48 -25.71 1.99
CA GLU A 49 22.31 -25.16 2.65
C GLU A 49 21.98 -23.77 2.10
N MET A 50 23.00 -22.96 1.79
CA MET A 50 22.83 -21.68 1.09
C MET A 50 22.16 -21.88 -0.28
N LYS A 51 22.63 -22.85 -1.08
CA LYS A 51 22.02 -23.17 -2.40
C LYS A 51 20.55 -23.57 -2.26
N LYS A 52 20.21 -24.40 -1.26
CA LYS A 52 18.81 -24.80 -0.97
C LYS A 52 17.96 -23.62 -0.51
N ARG A 53 18.49 -22.75 0.34
CA ARG A 53 17.81 -21.53 0.80
C ARG A 53 17.53 -20.59 -0.36
N ASP A 54 18.54 -20.31 -1.20
CA ASP A 54 18.42 -19.40 -2.33
C ASP A 54 17.42 -19.92 -3.38
N GLN A 55 17.40 -21.25 -3.61
CA GLN A 55 16.36 -21.89 -4.41
C GLN A 55 14.96 -21.71 -3.82
N ARG A 56 14.80 -21.85 -2.50
CA ARG A 56 13.51 -21.59 -1.82
C ARG A 56 13.10 -20.13 -1.96
N ILE A 57 14.02 -19.19 -1.78
CA ILE A 57 13.79 -17.76 -1.97
C ILE A 57 13.28 -17.49 -3.39
N LEU A 58 13.95 -18.05 -4.41
CA LEU A 58 13.54 -17.89 -5.80
C LEU A 58 12.12 -18.41 -6.04
N ILE A 59 11.82 -19.62 -5.57
CA ILE A 59 10.47 -20.22 -5.67
C ILE A 59 9.43 -19.33 -4.97
N THR A 60 9.75 -18.80 -3.79
CA THR A 60 8.88 -17.90 -3.04
C THR A 60 8.60 -16.62 -3.83
N LEU A 61 9.62 -15.97 -4.40
CA LEU A 61 9.46 -14.77 -5.21
C LEU A 61 8.58 -15.03 -6.44
N GLU A 62 8.82 -16.12 -7.17
CA GLU A 62 8.00 -16.52 -8.31
C GLU A 62 6.55 -16.82 -7.92
N THR A 63 6.34 -17.41 -6.74
CA THR A 63 5.01 -17.72 -6.22
C THR A 63 4.25 -16.44 -5.88
N ILE A 64 4.91 -15.44 -5.26
CA ILE A 64 4.30 -14.11 -5.02
C ILE A 64 3.85 -13.50 -6.35
N THR A 65 4.71 -13.53 -7.37
CA THR A 65 4.35 -13.05 -8.71
C THR A 65 3.12 -13.77 -9.24
N LYS A 66 3.10 -15.11 -9.20
CA LYS A 66 1.97 -15.91 -9.71
C LYS A 66 0.66 -15.65 -8.97
N LEU A 67 0.69 -15.46 -7.65
CA LEU A 67 -0.50 -15.16 -6.85
C LEU A 67 -1.05 -13.75 -7.15
N ILE A 68 -0.19 -12.78 -7.42
CA ILE A 68 -0.62 -11.39 -7.64
C ILE A 68 -0.94 -11.13 -9.12
N PHE A 69 -0.28 -11.84 -10.04
CA PHE A 69 -0.46 -11.68 -11.47
C PHE A 69 -1.89 -12.02 -11.89
N GLY A 70 -2.49 -11.20 -12.76
CA GLY A 70 -3.87 -11.38 -13.23
C GLY A 70 -4.96 -11.04 -12.19
N SER A 71 -4.60 -10.76 -10.93
CA SER A 71 -5.56 -10.31 -9.92
C SER A 71 -6.03 -8.87 -10.17
N ASP A 72 -7.30 -8.60 -9.86
CA ASP A 72 -7.86 -7.24 -9.87
C ASP A 72 -7.23 -6.34 -8.78
N GLY A 73 -7.41 -5.03 -8.89
CA GLY A 73 -6.80 -4.05 -7.99
C GLY A 73 -7.17 -4.24 -6.51
N LYS A 74 -8.39 -4.69 -6.20
CA LYS A 74 -8.84 -4.91 -4.81
C LYS A 74 -8.14 -6.13 -4.19
N LYS A 75 -8.02 -7.23 -4.95
CA LYS A 75 -7.29 -8.43 -4.51
C LYS A 75 -5.81 -8.15 -4.33
N LYS A 76 -5.19 -7.42 -5.26
CA LYS A 76 -3.79 -6.99 -5.13
C LYS A 76 -3.57 -6.13 -3.89
N ALA A 77 -4.46 -5.17 -3.64
CA ALA A 77 -4.39 -4.32 -2.45
C ALA A 77 -4.41 -5.17 -1.17
N ARG A 78 -5.33 -6.15 -1.06
CA ARG A 78 -5.37 -7.04 0.10
C ARG A 78 -4.09 -7.83 0.30
N VAL A 79 -3.51 -8.40 -0.77
CA VAL A 79 -2.24 -9.15 -0.68
C VAL A 79 -1.07 -8.28 -0.23
N VAL A 80 -0.96 -7.06 -0.77
CA VAL A 80 0.13 -6.15 -0.41
C VAL A 80 -0.07 -5.56 1.00
N LEU A 81 -1.31 -5.45 1.47
CA LEU A 81 -1.63 -4.91 2.78
C LEU A 81 -1.68 -5.96 3.90
N TYR A 82 -1.80 -7.25 3.58
CA TYR A 82 -1.94 -8.34 4.55
C TYR A 82 -0.69 -8.54 5.41
N ALA A 83 -0.85 -8.51 6.74
CA ALA A 83 0.22 -8.69 7.72
C ALA A 83 1.40 -7.71 7.47
N GLY A 84 2.62 -8.23 7.40
CA GLY A 84 3.80 -7.43 7.06
C GLY A 84 3.77 -6.90 5.63
N GLY A 85 3.00 -7.51 4.71
CA GLY A 85 2.88 -7.10 3.31
C GLY A 85 3.78 -7.87 2.35
N ALA A 86 3.34 -8.02 1.10
CA ALA A 86 4.09 -8.73 0.06
C ALA A 86 5.42 -8.04 -0.29
N LEU A 87 5.44 -6.71 -0.28
CA LEU A 87 6.64 -5.93 -0.60
C LEU A 87 7.72 -6.09 0.47
N GLU A 88 7.33 -6.02 1.74
CA GLU A 88 8.20 -6.23 2.89
C GLU A 88 8.80 -7.64 2.88
N LEU A 89 8.00 -8.66 2.54
CA LEU A 89 8.50 -10.02 2.37
C LEU A 89 9.53 -10.11 1.24
N ILE A 90 9.27 -9.52 0.07
CA ILE A 90 10.24 -9.52 -1.06
C ILE A 90 11.55 -8.86 -0.63
N VAL A 91 11.49 -7.67 -0.02
CA VAL A 91 12.68 -6.94 0.44
C VAL A 91 13.45 -7.74 1.51
N ALA A 92 12.75 -8.38 2.44
CA ALA A 92 13.36 -9.22 3.47
C ALA A 92 14.05 -10.46 2.89
N LEU A 93 13.44 -11.11 1.89
CA LEU A 93 14.03 -12.26 1.20
C LEU A 93 15.31 -11.89 0.46
N VAL A 94 15.32 -10.75 -0.24
CA VAL A 94 16.52 -10.25 -0.94
C VAL A 94 17.62 -9.92 0.05
N LYS A 95 17.33 -9.14 1.11
CA LYS A 95 18.30 -8.82 2.16
C LYS A 95 18.94 -10.07 2.75
N ARG A 96 18.12 -11.10 2.97
CA ARG A 96 18.56 -12.35 3.56
C ARG A 96 19.37 -13.25 2.63
N SER A 97 19.06 -13.26 1.34
CA SER A 97 19.89 -13.98 0.37
C SER A 97 21.32 -13.42 0.33
N GLY A 98 21.53 -12.18 0.76
CA GLY A 98 22.82 -11.51 0.78
C GLY A 98 23.32 -11.11 -0.60
N VAL A 99 22.52 -11.32 -1.67
CA VAL A 99 22.90 -11.08 -3.07
C VAL A 99 23.27 -9.63 -3.37
N LEU A 100 22.82 -8.67 -2.55
CA LEU A 100 23.15 -7.25 -2.67
C LEU A 100 24.35 -6.81 -1.80
N ASN A 101 24.92 -7.70 -0.98
CA ASN A 101 26.08 -7.43 -0.13
C ASN A 101 27.39 -7.99 -0.71
N VAL A 102 27.32 -8.66 -1.86
CA VAL A 102 28.49 -9.28 -2.50
C VAL A 102 29.24 -8.23 -3.30
N LYS A 103 30.57 -8.16 -3.13
CA LYS A 103 31.41 -7.18 -3.84
C LYS A 103 31.58 -7.46 -5.34
N ASN A 104 31.28 -8.69 -5.78
CA ASN A 104 31.30 -9.14 -7.17
C ASN A 104 30.32 -10.32 -7.33
N ILE A 105 29.24 -10.16 -8.10
CA ILE A 105 28.36 -11.27 -8.50
C ILE A 105 29.12 -12.18 -9.49
N ASP A 106 30.03 -11.63 -10.29
CA ASP A 106 30.66 -12.30 -11.43
C ASP A 106 31.98 -13.06 -11.18
N ASN A 107 32.20 -13.61 -9.97
CA ASN A 107 33.35 -14.49 -9.75
C ASN A 107 33.16 -15.82 -10.56
N ASN A 108 33.69 -15.82 -11.79
CA ASN A 108 33.98 -16.94 -12.69
C ASN A 108 32.89 -18.03 -12.79
N GLY A 109 31.72 -17.68 -13.33
CA GLY A 109 30.76 -18.68 -13.84
C GLY A 109 30.22 -19.67 -12.80
N SER A 110 30.32 -19.35 -11.51
CA SER A 110 29.80 -20.21 -10.46
C SER A 110 28.26 -20.23 -10.49
N ASP A 111 27.66 -21.40 -10.24
CA ASP A 111 26.20 -21.57 -10.06
C ASP A 111 25.58 -20.51 -9.12
N GLN A 112 26.38 -20.02 -8.16
CA GLN A 112 25.99 -19.02 -7.18
C GLN A 112 25.82 -17.61 -7.77
N ALA A 113 26.68 -17.23 -8.72
CA ALA A 113 26.56 -15.98 -9.47
C ALA A 113 25.24 -15.94 -10.25
N GLU A 114 24.94 -17.02 -10.97
CA GLU A 114 23.71 -17.14 -11.75
C GLU A 114 22.47 -17.14 -10.86
N MET A 115 22.52 -17.84 -9.72
CA MET A 115 21.43 -17.84 -8.74
C MET A 115 21.17 -16.43 -8.17
N SER A 116 22.23 -15.69 -7.87
CA SER A 116 22.13 -14.31 -7.36
C SER A 116 21.43 -13.40 -8.36
N LYS A 117 21.80 -13.48 -9.65
CA LYS A 117 21.13 -12.74 -10.75
C LYS A 117 19.66 -13.10 -10.85
N LYS A 118 19.31 -14.40 -10.75
CA LYS A 118 17.92 -14.88 -10.77
C LYS A 118 17.10 -14.34 -9.60
N ILE A 119 17.67 -14.31 -8.38
CA ILE A 119 16.98 -13.74 -7.20
C ILE A 119 16.70 -12.26 -7.41
N ILE A 120 17.70 -11.48 -7.85
CA ILE A 120 17.53 -10.03 -8.09
C ILE A 120 16.44 -9.79 -9.14
N LEU A 121 16.50 -10.46 -10.29
CA LEU A 121 15.49 -10.32 -11.34
C LEU A 121 14.09 -10.71 -10.87
N SER A 122 13.97 -11.83 -10.15
CA SER A 122 12.69 -12.28 -9.63
C SER A 122 12.12 -11.33 -8.58
N ALA A 123 12.97 -10.72 -7.74
CA ALA A 123 12.53 -9.73 -6.77
C ALA A 123 12.01 -8.45 -7.46
N LEU A 124 12.73 -7.94 -8.45
CA LEU A 124 12.29 -6.78 -9.23
C LEU A 124 10.94 -7.05 -9.92
N LYS A 125 10.80 -8.21 -10.58
CA LYS A 125 9.55 -8.63 -11.22
C LYS A 125 8.39 -8.75 -10.22
N SER A 126 8.65 -9.29 -9.03
CA SER A 126 7.65 -9.41 -7.96
C SER A 126 7.22 -8.04 -7.46
N ILE A 127 8.15 -7.12 -7.18
CA ILE A 127 7.81 -5.73 -6.79
C ILE A 127 6.98 -5.06 -7.87
N LYS A 128 7.42 -5.13 -9.13
CA LYS A 128 6.69 -4.58 -10.28
C LYS A 128 5.25 -5.12 -10.35
N THR A 129 5.08 -6.42 -10.13
CA THR A 129 3.75 -7.06 -10.13
C THR A 129 2.85 -6.57 -8.99
N CYS A 130 3.43 -6.32 -7.81
CA CYS A 130 2.75 -5.75 -6.65
C CYS A 130 2.22 -4.33 -6.89
N VAL A 131 2.87 -3.53 -7.74
CA VAL A 131 2.57 -2.09 -7.90
C VAL A 131 1.82 -1.75 -9.19
N LEU A 132 1.98 -2.56 -10.23
CA LEU A 132 1.30 -2.36 -11.51
C LEU A 132 -0.22 -2.45 -11.34
N ARG A 133 -0.90 -1.35 -11.69
CA ARG A 133 -2.35 -1.16 -11.52
C ARG A 133 -2.83 -1.39 -10.07
N ASN A 134 -1.97 -1.14 -9.09
CA ASN A 134 -2.27 -1.28 -7.67
C ASN A 134 -1.77 -0.06 -6.88
N PRO A 135 -2.61 0.99 -6.72
CA PRO A 135 -2.24 2.19 -5.96
C PRO A 135 -1.80 1.89 -4.52
N ALA A 136 -2.47 0.94 -3.84
CA ALA A 136 -2.09 0.54 -2.48
C ALA A 136 -0.67 -0.06 -2.42
N GLY A 137 -0.27 -0.78 -3.47
CA GLY A 137 1.09 -1.30 -3.58
C GLY A 137 2.13 -0.21 -3.82
N ARG A 138 1.82 0.79 -4.65
CA ARG A 138 2.71 1.94 -4.86
C ARG A 138 2.94 2.72 -3.57
N ALA A 139 1.87 3.07 -2.86
CA ALA A 139 1.99 3.80 -1.59
C ALA A 139 2.89 3.07 -0.59
N ARG A 140 2.83 1.74 -0.57
CA ARG A 140 3.61 0.89 0.34
C ARG A 140 5.09 0.72 -0.04
N CYS A 141 5.52 1.18 -1.22
CA CYS A 141 6.91 1.04 -1.64
C CYS A 141 7.89 1.79 -0.74
N ARG A 142 7.47 2.93 -0.17
CA ARG A 142 8.28 3.75 0.73
C ARG A 142 8.50 3.04 2.05
N SER A 143 7.40 2.66 2.72
CA SER A 143 7.47 1.99 4.03
C SER A 143 8.10 0.59 3.99
N SER A 144 8.01 -0.11 2.86
CA SER A 144 8.60 -1.45 2.70
C SER A 144 10.11 -1.44 2.43
N GLY A 145 10.69 -0.29 2.07
CA GLY A 145 12.09 -0.17 1.68
C GLY A 145 12.39 -0.71 0.28
N ALA A 146 11.38 -0.80 -0.59
CA ALA A 146 11.55 -1.22 -1.98
C ALA A 146 12.46 -0.27 -2.77
N LEU A 147 12.34 1.05 -2.52
CA LEU A 147 13.18 2.06 -3.17
C LEU A 147 14.67 1.87 -2.82
N GLY A 148 15.00 1.72 -1.54
CA GLY A 148 16.37 1.43 -1.11
C GLY A 148 16.92 0.11 -1.64
N MET A 149 16.08 -0.92 -1.78
CA MET A 149 16.49 -2.17 -2.45
C MET A 149 16.88 -1.92 -3.91
N ILE A 150 16.12 -1.09 -4.63
CA ILE A 150 16.40 -0.74 -6.03
C ILE A 150 17.69 0.11 -6.14
N SER A 151 17.93 1.04 -5.22
CA SER A 151 19.21 1.79 -5.16
C SER A 151 20.39 0.82 -5.07
N ASN A 152 20.35 -0.14 -4.15
CA ASN A 152 21.40 -1.15 -3.99
C ASN A 152 21.57 -2.02 -5.25
N VAL A 153 20.47 -2.32 -5.96
CA VAL A 153 20.53 -3.03 -7.25
C VAL A 153 21.26 -2.19 -8.28
N PHE A 154 20.96 -0.89 -8.39
CA PHE A 154 21.67 -0.01 -9.32
C PHE A 154 23.16 0.09 -8.98
N GLU A 155 23.51 0.33 -7.71
CA GLU A 155 24.90 0.41 -7.26
C GLU A 155 25.71 -0.82 -7.67
N LEU A 156 25.19 -2.02 -7.37
CA LEU A 156 25.86 -3.28 -7.68
C LEU A 156 25.87 -3.59 -9.18
N CYS A 157 24.72 -3.51 -9.84
CA CYS A 157 24.56 -4.01 -11.21
C CYS A 157 25.03 -3.02 -12.28
N MET A 158 25.13 -1.72 -11.98
CA MET A 158 25.78 -0.76 -12.87
C MET A 158 27.30 -0.91 -12.82
N MET A 159 27.88 -1.10 -11.63
CA MET A 159 29.31 -1.37 -11.46
C MET A 159 29.74 -2.61 -12.24
N GLU A 160 28.92 -3.66 -12.20
CA GLU A 160 29.18 -4.92 -12.90
C GLU A 160 28.62 -4.99 -14.33
N GLN A 161 28.03 -3.90 -14.82
CA GLN A 161 27.51 -3.80 -16.18
C GLN A 161 26.44 -4.86 -16.55
N HIS A 162 25.60 -5.27 -15.60
CA HIS A 162 24.47 -6.19 -15.84
C HIS A 162 23.27 -5.48 -16.47
N ALA A 163 23.35 -5.19 -17.78
CA ALA A 163 22.37 -4.39 -18.51
C ALA A 163 20.91 -4.85 -18.31
N THR A 164 20.65 -6.15 -18.39
CA THR A 164 19.28 -6.72 -18.23
C THR A 164 18.70 -6.47 -16.84
N ILE A 165 19.51 -6.54 -15.79
CA ILE A 165 19.05 -6.31 -14.42
C ILE A 165 18.77 -4.82 -14.20
N VAL A 166 19.67 -3.96 -14.67
CA VAL A 166 19.52 -2.50 -14.60
C VAL A 166 18.27 -2.04 -15.36
N GLU A 167 18.02 -2.62 -16.53
CA GLU A 167 16.82 -2.32 -17.32
C GLU A 167 15.52 -2.72 -16.61
N GLU A 168 15.50 -3.91 -16.00
CA GLU A 168 14.37 -4.35 -15.19
C GLU A 168 14.19 -3.45 -13.95
N ALA A 169 15.29 -2.99 -13.33
CA ALA A 169 15.25 -2.05 -12.20
C ALA A 169 14.62 -0.71 -12.59
N PHE A 170 14.98 -0.14 -13.75
CA PHE A 170 14.31 1.06 -14.27
C PHE A 170 12.82 0.83 -14.57
N THR A 171 12.47 -0.34 -15.08
CA THR A 171 11.06 -0.69 -15.34
C THR A 171 10.26 -0.79 -14.04
N THR A 172 10.86 -1.37 -13.00
CA THR A 172 10.25 -1.46 -11.67
C THR A 172 10.12 -0.08 -11.03
N LEU A 173 11.15 0.76 -11.12
CA LEU A 173 11.10 2.15 -10.64
C LEU A 173 9.99 2.95 -11.32
N ALA A 174 9.88 2.85 -12.65
CA ALA A 174 8.80 3.50 -13.40
C ALA A 174 7.41 3.03 -12.96
N ALA A 175 7.24 1.73 -12.66
CA ALA A 175 5.98 1.20 -12.16
C ALA A 175 5.65 1.67 -10.74
N MET A 176 6.67 1.89 -9.90
CA MET A 176 6.51 2.42 -8.54
C MET A 176 6.11 3.90 -8.52
N SER A 177 6.64 4.69 -9.46
CA SER A 177 6.38 6.13 -9.56
C SER A 177 5.12 6.47 -10.39
N LEU A 178 4.47 5.49 -11.02
CA LEU A 178 3.33 5.75 -11.91
C LEU A 178 2.08 6.19 -11.13
N GLY A 179 1.73 7.47 -11.20
CA GLY A 179 0.54 8.02 -10.54
C GLY A 179 0.57 7.90 -9.01
N ASP A 180 1.76 7.89 -8.44
CA ASP A 180 2.01 8.09 -7.01
C ASP A 180 3.09 9.16 -6.91
N ASP A 181 2.63 10.39 -6.70
CA ASP A 181 3.46 11.58 -6.81
C ASP A 181 4.47 11.69 -5.67
N LEU A 182 4.20 11.07 -4.51
CA LEU A 182 5.16 10.96 -3.41
C LEU A 182 6.33 10.03 -3.80
N ASN A 183 6.04 8.86 -4.39
CA ASN A 183 7.10 7.97 -4.90
C ASN A 183 7.89 8.62 -6.04
N ALA A 184 7.20 9.34 -6.94
CA ALA A 184 7.86 10.07 -8.02
C ALA A 184 8.77 11.16 -7.47
N LEU A 185 8.33 11.90 -6.44
CA LEU A 185 9.14 12.92 -5.78
C LEU A 185 10.35 12.31 -5.08
N GLU A 186 10.18 11.26 -4.27
CA GLU A 186 11.30 10.58 -3.57
C GLU A 186 12.33 10.06 -4.58
N ALA A 187 11.86 9.31 -5.58
CA ALA A 187 12.71 8.79 -6.64
C ALA A 187 13.40 9.90 -7.45
N SER A 188 12.75 11.04 -7.69
CA SER A 188 13.36 12.18 -8.38
C SER A 188 14.55 12.76 -7.61
N THR A 189 14.55 12.64 -6.28
CA THR A 189 15.64 13.12 -5.42
C THR A 189 16.76 12.11 -5.30
N GLU A 190 16.45 10.81 -5.21
CA GLU A 190 17.43 9.75 -4.91
C GLU A 190 18.00 9.06 -6.16
N MET A 191 17.21 8.92 -7.23
CA MET A 191 17.53 8.02 -8.36
C MET A 191 18.16 8.71 -9.58
N LYS A 192 18.18 10.05 -9.60
CA LYS A 192 18.78 10.83 -10.69
C LYS A 192 20.24 10.48 -11.00
N PRO A 193 21.13 10.22 -10.02
CA PRO A 193 22.50 9.82 -10.30
C PRO A 193 22.58 8.55 -11.15
N PHE A 194 21.74 7.55 -10.86
CA PHE A 194 21.70 6.29 -11.62
C PHE A 194 21.17 6.50 -13.04
N ILE A 195 20.15 7.35 -13.22
CA ILE A 195 19.66 7.68 -14.57
C ILE A 195 20.76 8.30 -15.41
N LYS A 196 21.53 9.25 -14.86
CA LYS A 196 22.66 9.87 -15.58
C LYS A 196 23.75 8.84 -15.90
N ALA A 197 24.18 8.07 -14.89
CA ALA A 197 25.23 7.07 -15.04
C ALA A 197 24.86 5.99 -16.07
N SER A 198 23.58 5.61 -16.18
CA SER A 198 23.15 4.57 -17.12
C SER A 198 23.48 4.89 -18.59
N LYS A 199 23.46 6.17 -18.99
CA LYS A 199 23.76 6.61 -20.35
C LYS A 199 25.24 6.46 -20.68
N GLU A 200 26.10 6.54 -19.66
CA GLU A 200 27.55 6.40 -19.77
C GLU A 200 27.97 4.92 -19.70
N VAL A 201 27.37 4.15 -18.78
CA VAL A 201 27.67 2.73 -18.57
C VAL A 201 27.11 1.86 -19.71
N PHE A 202 25.94 2.21 -20.26
CA PHE A 202 25.24 1.42 -21.27
C PHE A 202 24.89 2.22 -22.54
N PRO A 203 25.89 2.76 -23.27
CA PRO A 203 25.66 3.72 -24.36
C PRO A 203 24.86 3.15 -25.54
N ASN A 204 24.82 1.83 -25.70
CA ASN A 204 24.13 1.15 -26.80
C ASN A 204 22.78 0.53 -26.39
N ALA A 205 22.31 0.73 -25.15
CA ALA A 205 21.09 0.12 -24.64
C ALA A 205 19.84 0.97 -24.94
N SER A 206 19.36 0.95 -26.19
CA SER A 206 18.23 1.77 -26.65
C SER A 206 16.96 1.64 -25.81
N GLN A 207 16.62 0.42 -25.38
CA GLN A 207 15.45 0.18 -24.52
C GLN A 207 15.63 0.74 -23.11
N MET A 208 16.85 0.78 -22.59
CA MET A 208 17.16 1.41 -21.31
C MET A 208 17.05 2.93 -21.43
N HIS A 209 17.54 3.51 -22.52
CA HIS A 209 17.45 4.95 -22.79
C HIS A 209 16.00 5.45 -22.89
N GLN A 210 15.09 4.67 -23.48
CA GLN A 210 13.67 5.02 -23.51
C GLN A 210 13.06 5.07 -22.10
N LYS A 211 13.41 4.10 -21.24
CA LYS A 211 12.92 4.04 -19.85
C LYS A 211 13.47 5.18 -19.00
N THR A 212 14.75 5.49 -19.17
CA THR A 212 15.39 6.59 -18.43
C THR A 212 14.90 7.95 -18.88
N LEU A 213 14.60 8.14 -20.18
CA LEU A 213 13.94 9.34 -20.68
C LEU A 213 12.54 9.54 -20.09
N TYR A 214 11.75 8.46 -19.99
CA TYR A 214 10.44 8.50 -19.34
C TYR A 214 10.55 8.95 -17.87
N LEU A 215 11.47 8.33 -17.11
CA LEU A 215 11.72 8.69 -15.72
C LEU A 215 12.24 10.13 -15.57
N ASP A 216 13.20 10.56 -16.39
CA ASP A 216 13.71 11.93 -16.41
C ASP A 216 12.57 12.94 -16.63
N THR A 217 11.66 12.64 -17.56
CA THR A 217 10.50 13.51 -17.86
C THR A 217 9.51 13.56 -16.70
N LEU A 218 9.19 12.39 -16.11
CA LEU A 218 8.32 12.29 -14.95
C LEU A 218 8.90 13.07 -13.76
N PHE A 219 10.19 12.91 -13.49
CA PHE A 219 10.90 13.57 -12.40
C PHE A 219 10.96 15.08 -12.60
N ALA A 220 11.23 15.55 -13.83
CA ALA A 220 11.19 16.97 -14.13
C ALA A 220 9.78 17.58 -13.95
N ALA A 221 8.74 16.84 -14.32
CA ALA A 221 7.35 17.28 -14.15
C ALA A 221 6.98 17.46 -12.69
N ILE A 222 7.22 16.43 -11.85
CA ILE A 222 6.89 16.51 -10.42
C ILE A 222 7.73 17.58 -9.68
N GLU A 223 9.01 17.74 -10.04
CA GLU A 223 9.84 18.79 -9.45
C GLU A 223 9.35 20.20 -9.79
N LYS A 224 8.84 20.38 -11.01
CA LYS A 224 8.26 21.66 -11.44
C LYS A 224 6.96 21.94 -10.70
N GLU A 225 6.09 20.94 -10.58
CA GLU A 225 4.82 21.06 -9.87
C GLU A 225 5.02 21.36 -8.38
N GLN A 226 6.01 20.70 -7.75
CA GLN A 226 6.29 20.81 -6.32
C GLN A 226 7.45 21.77 -6.01
N ALA A 227 7.77 22.70 -6.93
CA ALA A 227 8.97 23.53 -6.82
C ALA A 227 9.04 24.37 -5.53
N SER A 228 7.90 24.93 -5.10
CA SER A 228 7.81 25.71 -3.85
C SER A 228 8.06 24.83 -2.62
N PHE A 229 7.46 23.64 -2.60
CA PHE A 229 7.62 22.67 -1.53
C PHE A 229 9.04 22.11 -1.47
N ILE A 230 9.64 21.76 -2.60
CA ILE A 230 11.04 21.32 -2.68
C ILE A 230 11.98 22.44 -2.20
N LYS A 231 11.71 23.70 -2.56
CA LYS A 231 12.49 24.85 -2.08
C LYS A 231 12.43 24.97 -0.56
N TYR A 232 11.23 24.84 0.01
CA TYR A 232 11.01 24.79 1.47
C TYR A 232 11.79 23.64 2.12
N LEU A 233 11.76 22.44 1.51
CA LEU A 233 12.47 21.29 2.08
C LEU A 233 14.00 21.41 2.01
N LYS A 234 14.52 22.15 1.02
CA LYS A 234 15.96 22.39 0.86
C LYS A 234 16.52 23.43 1.82
N SER A 235 15.72 24.41 2.26
CA SER A 235 16.20 25.46 3.19
C SER A 235 16.41 24.95 4.63
N ASP A 236 15.65 23.94 5.05
CA ASP A 236 15.66 23.43 6.44
C ASP A 236 16.34 22.05 6.60
N ASN A 237 17.09 21.58 5.58
CA ASN A 237 17.70 20.24 5.57
C ASN A 237 16.66 19.10 5.79
N SER A 238 15.42 19.32 5.33
CA SER A 238 14.25 18.56 5.76
C SER A 238 13.74 17.54 4.75
N MET A 239 14.37 17.37 3.57
CA MET A 239 13.94 16.34 2.60
C MET A 239 14.01 14.92 3.17
N ALA A 240 15.16 14.55 3.74
CA ALA A 240 15.35 13.23 4.36
C ALA A 240 14.45 13.07 5.61
N ALA A 241 14.27 14.15 6.39
CA ALA A 241 13.37 14.15 7.55
C ALA A 241 11.89 14.01 7.13
N PHE A 242 11.49 14.63 6.03
CA PHE A 242 10.15 14.56 5.45
C PHE A 242 9.81 13.12 5.04
N PHE A 243 10.65 12.49 4.23
CA PHE A 243 10.42 11.10 3.83
C PHE A 243 10.52 10.13 5.01
N LYS A 244 11.43 10.36 5.96
CA LYS A 244 11.48 9.60 7.21
C LYS A 244 10.16 9.69 8.00
N ASN A 245 9.59 10.89 8.11
CA ASN A 245 8.32 11.10 8.80
C ASN A 245 7.15 10.43 8.07
N ILE A 246 7.11 10.49 6.74
CA ILE A 246 6.09 9.79 5.94
C ILE A 246 6.18 8.29 6.15
N ILE A 247 7.38 7.71 6.02
CA ILE A 247 7.61 6.27 6.20
C ILE A 247 7.17 5.82 7.60
N GLU A 248 7.50 6.60 8.63
CA GLU A 248 7.10 6.30 10.01
C GLU A 248 5.58 6.45 10.21
N ALA A 249 4.96 7.45 9.58
CA ALA A 249 3.52 7.63 9.61
C ALA A 249 2.78 6.45 8.95
N GLU A 250 3.27 5.96 7.81
CA GLU A 250 2.73 4.80 7.11
C GLU A 250 2.86 3.52 7.94
N LYS A 251 4.02 3.29 8.57
CA LYS A 251 4.23 2.15 9.48
C LYS A 251 3.27 2.18 10.66
N ASN A 252 3.13 3.33 11.32
CA ASN A 252 2.20 3.48 12.43
C ASN A 252 0.74 3.29 11.97
N LYS A 253 0.36 3.82 10.81
CA LYS A 253 -0.96 3.60 10.21
C LYS A 253 -1.22 2.10 10.02
N MET A 254 -0.25 1.35 9.53
CA MET A 254 -0.40 -0.10 9.35
C MET A 254 -0.53 -0.86 10.67
N THR A 255 0.28 -0.51 11.68
CA THR A 255 0.13 -1.08 13.03
C THR A 255 -1.25 -0.77 13.61
N ALA A 256 -1.76 0.45 13.38
CA ALA A 256 -3.10 0.82 13.79
C ALA A 256 -4.17 -0.05 13.13
N LEU A 257 -4.06 -0.31 11.83
CA LEU A 257 -5.00 -1.16 11.10
C LEU A 257 -5.02 -2.60 11.64
N HIS A 258 -3.88 -3.18 11.99
CA HIS A 258 -3.85 -4.49 12.66
C HIS A 258 -4.57 -4.45 14.03
N HIS A 259 -4.40 -3.37 14.78
CA HIS A 259 -5.15 -3.20 16.03
C HIS A 259 -6.66 -3.04 15.81
N VAL A 260 -7.09 -2.40 14.72
CA VAL A 260 -8.51 -2.33 14.33
C VAL A 260 -9.05 -3.73 14.02
N GLU A 261 -8.32 -4.55 13.27
CA GLU A 261 -8.69 -5.95 12.99
C GLU A 261 -8.84 -6.78 14.27
N ASP A 262 -7.96 -6.55 15.25
CA ASP A 262 -8.00 -7.14 16.58
C ASP A 262 -9.06 -6.54 17.52
N LYS A 263 -9.85 -5.56 17.06
CA LYS A 263 -10.80 -4.76 17.87
C LYS A 263 -10.16 -4.02 19.06
N LYS A 264 -8.85 -3.75 19.00
CA LYS A 264 -8.07 -2.99 19.98
C LYS A 264 -8.05 -1.50 19.62
N PHE A 265 -9.23 -0.88 19.55
CA PHE A 265 -9.39 0.49 19.01
C PHE A 265 -8.59 1.56 19.76
N SER A 266 -8.46 1.47 21.09
CA SER A 266 -7.65 2.43 21.86
C SER A 266 -6.18 2.41 21.48
N ALA A 267 -5.62 1.22 21.21
CA ALA A 267 -4.24 1.08 20.72
C ALA A 267 -4.11 1.59 19.28
N ALA A 268 -5.09 1.29 18.42
CA ALA A 268 -5.14 1.82 17.06
C ALA A 268 -5.11 3.35 17.03
N LEU A 269 -5.91 4.01 17.89
CA LEU A 269 -5.98 5.47 17.99
C LEU A 269 -4.64 6.10 18.38
N GLN A 270 -3.85 5.47 19.26
CA GLN A 270 -2.51 5.97 19.61
C GLN A 270 -1.62 6.04 18.36
N HIS A 271 -1.63 5.00 17.54
CA HIS A 271 -0.85 4.94 16.31
C HIS A 271 -1.37 5.91 15.23
N PHE A 272 -2.69 5.99 14.99
CA PHE A 272 -3.24 6.97 14.05
C PHE A 272 -2.92 8.42 14.45
N ASN A 273 -3.01 8.74 15.75
CA ASN A 273 -2.63 10.06 16.27
C ASN A 273 -1.14 10.34 16.07
N HIS A 274 -0.28 9.35 16.25
CA HIS A 274 1.14 9.49 15.97
C HIS A 274 1.41 9.74 14.48
N SER A 275 0.74 8.98 13.59
CA SER A 275 0.83 9.20 12.14
C SER A 275 0.43 10.62 11.73
N ILE A 276 -0.69 11.15 12.25
CA ILE A 276 -1.10 12.54 11.96
C ILE A 276 -0.05 13.54 12.47
N LYS A 277 0.50 13.34 13.68
CA LYS A 277 1.53 14.24 14.22
C LYS A 277 2.79 14.31 13.34
N LEU A 278 3.17 13.19 12.72
CA LEU A 278 4.35 13.12 11.84
C LEU A 278 4.17 13.88 10.53
N VAL A 279 2.95 13.88 9.96
CA VAL A 279 2.65 14.56 8.69
C VAL A 279 2.15 16.00 8.87
N ALA A 280 1.61 16.34 10.05
CA ALA A 280 1.04 17.65 10.37
C ALA A 280 1.92 18.85 9.97
N PRO A 281 3.25 18.84 10.17
CA PRO A 281 4.11 19.99 9.81
C PRO A 281 4.17 20.32 8.32
N PHE A 282 3.64 19.46 7.45
CA PHE A 282 3.76 19.57 5.99
C PHE A 282 2.40 19.75 5.29
N LEU A 283 1.28 19.65 6.01
CA LEU A 283 -0.07 19.61 5.42
C LEU A 283 -0.46 20.90 4.70
N ASP A 284 0.04 22.04 5.15
CA ASP A 284 -0.20 23.34 4.50
C ASP A 284 0.79 23.64 3.37
N LYS A 285 1.81 22.78 3.19
CA LYS A 285 2.91 22.99 2.22
C LYS A 285 2.75 22.20 0.94
N THR A 286 2.04 21.07 0.97
CA THR A 286 1.86 20.22 -0.21
C THR A 286 0.57 19.41 -0.13
N LYS A 287 -0.06 19.19 -1.30
CA LYS A 287 -1.21 18.30 -1.49
C LYS A 287 -0.83 16.83 -1.67
N LEU A 288 0.47 16.55 -1.80
CA LEU A 288 0.97 15.17 -1.95
C LEU A 288 0.60 14.27 -0.76
N LEU A 289 0.27 14.86 0.38
CA LEU A 289 -0.11 14.15 1.60
C LEU A 289 -1.61 13.90 1.71
N ASP A 290 -2.44 14.42 0.80
CA ASP A 290 -3.89 14.36 0.93
C ASP A 290 -4.36 12.90 1.05
N ASP A 291 -3.92 12.01 0.16
CA ASP A 291 -4.33 10.60 0.17
C ASP A 291 -4.01 9.88 1.51
N ILE A 292 -2.77 10.04 2.02
CA ILE A 292 -2.36 9.39 3.27
C ILE A 292 -3.11 9.98 4.47
N VAL A 293 -3.33 11.30 4.48
CA VAL A 293 -4.03 12.00 5.57
C VAL A 293 -5.50 11.61 5.59
N MET A 294 -6.14 11.56 4.42
CA MET A 294 -7.53 11.17 4.28
C MET A 294 -7.76 9.74 4.72
N ASP A 295 -6.86 8.82 4.34
CA ASP A 295 -6.90 7.42 4.80
C ASP A 295 -6.72 7.31 6.32
N ILE A 296 -5.73 8.00 6.91
CA ILE A 296 -5.55 8.01 8.37
C ILE A 296 -6.78 8.57 9.08
N ARG A 297 -7.32 9.71 8.62
CA ARG A 297 -8.49 10.35 9.23
C ARG A 297 -9.73 9.48 9.13
N SER A 298 -9.97 8.83 7.99
CA SER A 298 -11.11 7.93 7.80
C SER A 298 -11.06 6.79 8.82
N ASN A 299 -9.93 6.09 8.92
CA ASN A 299 -9.79 4.98 9.87
C ASN A 299 -9.82 5.45 11.34
N ARG A 300 -9.26 6.63 11.62
CA ARG A 300 -9.28 7.23 12.95
C ARG A 300 -10.69 7.65 13.37
N ALA A 301 -11.50 8.18 12.45
CA ALA A 301 -12.91 8.50 12.69
C ALA A 301 -13.70 7.25 13.08
N SER A 302 -13.58 6.17 12.29
CA SER A 302 -14.21 4.89 12.60
C SER A 302 -13.77 4.36 13.96
N ALA A 303 -12.47 4.35 14.26
CA ALA A 303 -11.98 3.88 15.56
C ALA A 303 -12.45 4.77 16.74
N ASN A 304 -12.57 6.09 16.54
CA ASN A 304 -13.12 7.00 17.56
C ASN A 304 -14.61 6.76 17.80
N SER A 305 -15.37 6.45 16.74
CA SER A 305 -16.79 6.05 16.84
C SER A 305 -16.95 4.79 17.67
N GLU A 306 -16.10 3.78 17.47
CA GLU A 306 -16.14 2.51 18.22
C GLU A 306 -15.84 2.67 19.71
N VAL A 307 -14.96 3.60 20.10
CA VAL A 307 -14.65 3.88 21.51
C VAL A 307 -15.57 4.93 22.16
N GLY A 308 -16.56 5.44 21.42
CA GLY A 308 -17.47 6.49 21.91
C GLY A 308 -16.83 7.88 22.08
N ASN A 309 -15.72 8.15 21.39
CA ASN A 309 -15.07 9.46 21.39
C ASN A 309 -15.66 10.36 20.30
N SER A 310 -16.91 10.76 20.49
CA SER A 310 -17.72 11.46 19.49
C SER A 310 -17.12 12.81 19.08
N LYS A 311 -16.43 13.52 20.00
CA LYS A 311 -15.76 14.79 19.67
C LYS A 311 -14.64 14.60 18.64
N MET A 312 -13.74 13.64 18.86
CA MET A 312 -12.63 13.37 17.93
C MET A 312 -13.15 12.77 16.61
N CYS A 313 -14.21 11.96 16.65
CA CYS A 313 -14.89 11.49 15.44
C CYS A 313 -15.39 12.65 14.57
N LEU A 314 -16.00 13.68 15.18
CA LEU A 314 -16.46 14.87 14.46
C LEU A 314 -15.31 15.69 13.86
N GLU A 315 -14.18 15.82 14.55
CA GLU A 315 -13.01 16.54 14.01
C GLU A 315 -12.54 15.94 12.68
N ASP A 316 -12.51 14.62 12.56
CA ASP A 316 -12.12 13.96 11.32
C ASP A 316 -13.22 14.01 10.26
N THR A 317 -14.44 13.62 10.62
CA THR A 317 -15.56 13.55 9.67
C THR A 317 -15.94 14.91 9.09
N ASN A 318 -15.80 16.01 9.84
CA ASN A 318 -16.00 17.37 9.31
C ASN A 318 -15.06 17.69 8.14
N ILE A 319 -13.80 17.25 8.22
CA ILE A 319 -12.84 17.45 7.13
C ILE A 319 -13.20 16.52 5.96
N LEU A 320 -13.44 15.24 6.26
CA LEU A 320 -13.70 14.21 5.25
C LEU A 320 -14.97 14.49 4.42
N LEU A 321 -16.03 15.00 5.04
CA LEU A 321 -17.30 15.31 4.36
C LEU A 321 -17.19 16.46 3.37
N ASN A 322 -16.17 17.32 3.49
CA ASN A 322 -15.91 18.42 2.57
C ASN A 322 -15.06 17.99 1.35
N VAL A 323 -14.60 16.73 1.29
CA VAL A 323 -13.81 16.23 0.17
C VAL A 323 -14.70 15.62 -0.91
N ASP A 324 -14.40 15.95 -2.16
CA ASP A 324 -15.09 15.43 -3.33
C ASP A 324 -14.58 14.03 -3.72
N GLY A 325 -15.45 13.22 -4.33
CA GLY A 325 -15.07 11.91 -4.88
C GLY A 325 -14.95 10.75 -3.88
N ILE A 326 -15.18 10.99 -2.58
CA ILE A 326 -15.23 9.93 -1.56
C ILE A 326 -16.67 9.43 -1.39
N ASP A 327 -16.85 8.13 -1.18
CA ASP A 327 -18.14 7.60 -0.75
C ASP A 327 -18.43 8.06 0.69
N LYS A 328 -19.40 8.97 0.82
CA LYS A 328 -19.73 9.61 2.10
C LYS A 328 -20.70 8.78 2.95
N ARG A 329 -21.17 7.62 2.49
CA ARG A 329 -22.23 6.87 3.20
C ARG A 329 -21.86 6.51 4.63
N GLU A 330 -20.75 5.79 4.80
CA GLU A 330 -20.27 5.38 6.13
C GLU A 330 -19.85 6.59 6.97
N LEU A 331 -19.25 7.61 6.34
CA LEU A 331 -18.86 8.86 7.01
C LEU A 331 -20.05 9.62 7.57
N LEU A 332 -21.14 9.76 6.80
CA LEU A 332 -22.38 10.40 7.24
C LEU A 332 -23.01 9.64 8.41
N LYS A 333 -22.92 8.30 8.40
CA LYS A 333 -23.45 7.45 9.46
C LYS A 333 -22.73 7.72 10.78
N ILE A 334 -21.41 7.58 10.81
CA ILE A 334 -20.62 7.81 12.02
C ILE A 334 -20.63 9.28 12.47
N HIS A 335 -20.73 10.23 11.53
CA HIS A 335 -20.87 11.66 11.82
C HIS A 335 -22.20 11.98 12.49
N GLY A 336 -23.31 11.50 11.92
CA GLY A 336 -24.65 11.72 12.47
C GLY A 336 -24.79 11.13 13.87
N LYS A 337 -24.29 9.91 14.08
CA LYS A 337 -24.24 9.27 15.40
C LYS A 337 -23.44 10.10 16.40
N ALA A 338 -22.24 10.56 16.03
CA ALA A 338 -21.41 11.38 16.89
C ALA A 338 -22.06 12.73 17.24
N LEU A 339 -22.83 13.35 16.33
CA LEU A 339 -23.61 14.55 16.63
C LEU A 339 -24.70 14.28 17.69
N ILE A 340 -25.45 13.19 17.54
CA ILE A 340 -26.49 12.77 18.49
C ILE A 340 -25.89 12.50 19.86
N ASP A 341 -24.77 11.76 19.93
CA ASP A 341 -24.09 11.44 21.19
C ASP A 341 -23.63 12.69 21.96
N LEU A 342 -23.33 13.79 21.25
CA LEU A 342 -22.97 15.08 21.84
C LEU A 342 -24.19 15.98 22.11
N GLY A 343 -25.41 15.47 21.97
CA GLY A 343 -26.65 16.22 22.20
C GLY A 343 -27.06 17.15 21.05
N ARG A 344 -26.35 17.14 19.92
CA ARG A 344 -26.69 17.91 18.70
C ARG A 344 -27.68 17.12 17.83
N ILE A 345 -28.83 16.80 18.43
CA ILE A 345 -29.79 15.82 17.89
C ILE A 345 -30.30 16.22 16.51
N GLU A 346 -30.71 17.49 16.31
CA GLU A 346 -31.29 17.94 15.04
C GLU A 346 -30.28 17.92 13.89
N GLU A 347 -29.04 18.32 14.14
CA GLU A 347 -27.97 18.25 13.13
C GLU A 347 -27.62 16.79 12.78
N GLY A 348 -27.64 15.90 13.78
CA GLY A 348 -27.45 14.47 13.57
C GLY A 348 -28.57 13.86 12.74
N LYS A 349 -29.84 14.22 13.02
CA LYS A 349 -31.00 13.81 12.20
C LYS A 349 -30.89 14.31 10.77
N GLU A 350 -30.51 15.57 10.56
CA GLU A 350 -30.32 16.12 9.20
C GLU A 350 -29.25 15.34 8.43
N THR A 351 -28.13 15.03 9.09
CA THR A 351 -27.04 14.24 8.50
C THR A 351 -27.50 12.84 8.11
N LEU A 352 -28.20 12.14 9.02
CA LEU A 352 -28.72 10.80 8.77
C LEU A 352 -29.86 10.81 7.73
N ALA A 353 -30.63 11.88 7.62
CA ALA A 353 -31.62 12.06 6.56
C ALA A 353 -30.96 12.19 5.17
N LYS A 354 -29.83 12.90 5.08
CA LYS A 354 -29.02 12.93 3.83
C LYS A 354 -28.53 11.53 3.46
N LEU A 355 -28.05 10.76 4.43
CA LEU A 355 -27.65 9.36 4.22
C LEU A 355 -28.81 8.50 3.74
N ARG A 356 -30.00 8.65 4.33
CA ARG A 356 -31.21 7.92 3.92
C ARG A 356 -31.58 8.16 2.45
N ILE A 357 -31.38 9.37 1.93
CA ILE A 357 -31.61 9.64 0.50
C ILE A 357 -30.63 8.86 -0.37
N MET A 358 -29.37 8.72 0.08
CA MET A 358 -28.31 8.02 -0.65
C MET A 358 -28.35 6.48 -0.52
N SER A 359 -28.88 6.00 0.61
CA SER A 359 -28.97 4.58 1.01
C SER A 359 -30.29 4.32 1.74
N PRO A 360 -31.42 4.25 1.03
CA PRO A 360 -32.75 4.15 1.66
C PRO A 360 -32.99 2.82 2.40
N ASP A 361 -32.20 1.79 2.10
CA ASP A 361 -32.33 0.44 2.66
C ASP A 361 -31.41 0.19 3.88
N ASP A 362 -30.75 1.22 4.42
CA ASP A 362 -29.91 1.08 5.62
C ASP A 362 -30.77 0.99 6.89
N ASN A 363 -31.07 -0.24 7.33
CA ASN A 363 -31.91 -0.53 8.50
C ASN A 363 -31.36 0.11 9.79
N GLU A 364 -30.04 0.19 9.96
CA GLU A 364 -29.44 0.77 11.16
C GLU A 364 -29.71 2.28 11.23
N VAL A 365 -29.63 2.97 10.09
CA VAL A 365 -29.98 4.40 10.00
C VAL A 365 -31.47 4.60 10.29
N MET A 366 -32.32 3.70 9.82
CA MET A 366 -33.77 3.74 10.08
C MET A 366 -34.07 3.52 11.56
N ASP A 367 -33.39 2.58 12.21
CA ASP A 367 -33.55 2.31 13.65
C ASP A 367 -33.09 3.50 14.49
N ILE A 368 -31.95 4.12 14.16
CA ILE A 368 -31.47 5.34 14.84
C ILE A 368 -32.48 6.48 14.68
N LEU A 369 -32.96 6.74 13.46
CA LEU A 369 -33.92 7.83 13.21
C LEU A 369 -35.29 7.59 13.87
N ASN A 370 -35.75 6.34 13.91
CA ASN A 370 -37.02 5.97 14.54
C ASN A 370 -36.93 5.94 16.07
N GLY A 371 -35.79 5.51 16.63
CA GLY A 371 -35.52 5.50 18.07
C GLY A 371 -35.34 6.90 18.68
N LEU A 372 -35.08 7.91 17.84
CA LEU A 372 -35.02 9.33 18.23
C LEU A 372 -36.39 10.04 18.19
N LYS A 373 -37.48 9.31 17.91
CA LYS A 373 -38.85 9.81 18.12
C LYS A 373 -39.16 9.78 19.62
N LEU A 374 -38.86 10.88 20.31
CA LEU A 374 -39.52 11.27 21.56
C LEU A 374 -40.71 12.17 21.23
#